data_AF-A0A7C2LH77-F1
#
_entry.id   AF-A0A7C2LH77-F1
#
_cell.length_a   1.000
_cell.length_b   1.000
_cell.length_c   1.000
_cell.angle_alpha   90.00
_cell.angle_beta   90.00
_cell.angle_gamma   90.00
#
_symmetry.space_group_name_H-M   'P 1'
#
loop_
_entity.id
_entity.type
_entity.pdbx_description
1 polymer ?
#
loop_
_entity_poly.entity_id
_entity_poly.type
_entity_poly.pdbx_seq_one_letter_code
_entity_poly.pdbx_strand_id
1 'polypeptide(L)' 'MSESAYSALEINGRHVKIKEGIKESLANVDAIIFDCDGVLIDIRDSYNKAIHKTVEYIFSIMPVDVDGADNDGRSD' A
#
# COMPACT_ATOMS: atom_id res chain seq x y z
N MET A 1 8.76 4.06 31.89
CA MET A 1 7.95 4.79 30.89
C MET A 1 8.85 4.95 29.68
N SER A 2 8.52 4.36 28.54
CA SER A 2 9.36 4.42 27.34
C SER A 2 9.43 5.87 26.88
N GLU A 3 10.56 6.54 27.03
CA GLU A 3 10.84 7.77 26.30
C GLU A 3 10.65 7.48 24.81
N SER A 4 9.89 8.32 24.09
CA SER A 4 9.65 8.08 22.68
C SER A 4 10.96 8.19 21.92
N ALA A 5 11.32 7.18 21.14
CA ALA A 5 12.58 7.12 20.37
C ALA A 5 12.76 8.23 19.32
N TYR A 6 11.83 9.18 19.23
CA TYR A 6 11.78 10.26 18.25
C TYR A 6 11.33 11.58 18.90
N SER A 7 11.96 12.69 18.51
CA SER A 7 11.44 14.04 18.73
C SER A 7 10.45 14.41 17.61
N ALA A 8 9.37 15.10 17.94
CA ALA A 8 8.45 15.69 16.97
C ALA A 8 8.79 17.17 16.74
N LEU A 9 8.62 17.64 15.50
CA LEU A 9 8.92 18.99 15.05
C LEU A 9 7.85 19.46 14.06
N GLU A 10 7.63 20.77 14.00
CA GLU A 10 6.86 21.41 12.94
C GLU A 10 7.81 22.19 12.03
N ILE A 11 7.81 21.84 10.73
CA ILE A 11 8.62 22.51 9.72
C ILE A 11 7.70 22.86 8.55
N ASN A 12 7.58 24.16 8.24
CA ASN A 12 6.71 24.66 7.17
C ASN A 12 5.25 24.17 7.28
N GLY A 13 4.73 24.06 8.52
CA GLY A 13 3.38 23.55 8.80
C GLY A 13 3.21 22.04 8.59
N ARG A 14 4.32 21.29 8.51
CA ARG A 14 4.34 19.83 8.40
C ARG A 14 4.98 19.21 9.64
N HIS A 15 4.37 18.12 10.09
CA HIS A 15 4.87 17.32 11.20
C HIS A 15 6.06 16.48 10.73
N VAL A 16 7.18 16.59 11.43
CA VAL A 16 8.42 15.85 11.18
C VAL A 16 8.81 15.11 12.44
N LYS A 17 9.28 13.87 12.32
CA LYS A 17 9.84 13.10 13.43
C LYS A 17 11.31 12.82 13.18
N ILE A 18 12.16 13.11 14.15
CA ILE A 18 13.60 12.84 14.09
C ILE A 18 13.93 11.83 15.18
N LYS A 19 14.62 10.75 14.83
CA LYS A 19 15.07 9.75 15.81
C LYS A 19 16.04 10.42 16.79
N GLU A 20 15.89 10.15 18.08
CA GLU A 20 16.82 10.71 19.06
C GLU A 20 18.26 10.26 18.77
N GLY A 21 19.21 11.18 18.88
CA GLY A 21 20.63 10.92 18.67
C GLY A 21 21.11 10.84 17.21
N ILE A 22 20.27 11.03 16.19
CA ILE A 22 20.72 10.93 14.77
C ILE A 22 21.14 12.26 14.14
N LYS A 23 20.96 13.39 14.84
CA LYS A 23 21.17 14.74 14.27
C LYS A 23 22.56 14.94 13.69
N GLU A 24 23.59 14.52 14.43
CA GLU A 24 24.99 14.61 13.98
C GLU A 24 25.24 13.70 12.77
N SER A 25 24.63 12.51 12.73
CA SER A 25 24.73 11.62 11.57
C SER A 25 24.03 12.20 10.35
N LEU A 26 22.89 12.87 10.51
CA LEU A 26 22.17 13.54 9.43
C LEU A 26 22.96 14.72 8.84
N ALA A 27 23.68 15.46 9.68
CA ALA A 27 24.48 16.60 9.24
C ALA A 27 25.65 16.20 8.32
N ASN A 28 26.07 14.93 8.35
CA ASN A 28 27.16 14.37 7.56
C ASN A 28 26.68 13.58 6.33
N VAL A 29 25.42 13.71 5.92
CA VAL A 29 24.88 13.02 4.74
C VAL A 29 25.16 13.81 3.47
N ASP A 30 25.97 13.26 2.58
CA ASP A 30 26.29 13.88 1.28
C ASP A 30 25.20 13.69 0.22
N ALA A 31 24.42 12.60 0.33
CA ALA A 31 23.38 12.27 -0.62
C ALA A 31 22.21 11.55 0.05
N ILE A 32 20.99 11.87 -0.37
CA ILE A 32 19.77 11.17 0.03
C ILE A 32 19.17 10.53 -1.21
N ILE A 33 18.97 9.21 -1.16
CA ILE A 33 18.28 8.46 -2.19
C ILE A 33 16.89 8.15 -1.65
N PHE A 34 15.87 8.67 -2.31
CA PHE A 34 14.48 8.37 -2.00
C PHE A 34 13.99 7.27 -2.93
N ASP A 35 13.24 6.32 -2.38
CA ASP A 35 12.38 5.48 -3.19
C ASP A 35 11.28 6.36 -3.84
N CYS A 36 10.81 5.98 -5.01
CA CYS A 36 9.77 6.72 -5.72
C CYS A 36 8.38 6.30 -5.24
N ASP A 37 8.11 4.99 -5.26
CA ASP A 37 6.76 4.46 -5.08
C ASP A 37 6.44 4.31 -3.58
N GLY A 38 5.44 5.04 -3.10
CA GLY A 38 5.00 4.97 -1.70
C GLY A 38 5.84 5.81 -0.74
N VAL A 39 6.89 6.47 -1.23
CA VAL A 39 7.68 7.47 -0.49
C VAL A 39 7.49 8.86 -1.11
N LEU A 40 7.86 9.07 -2.37
CA LEU A 40 7.68 10.36 -3.05
C LEU A 40 6.32 10.46 -3.76
N ILE A 41 5.84 9.36 -4.32
CA ILE A 41 4.62 9.29 -5.12
C ILE A 41 3.60 8.43 -4.39
N ASP A 42 2.39 8.96 -4.22
CA ASP A 42 1.27 8.16 -3.71
C ASP A 42 0.75 7.21 -4.80
N ILE A 43 1.13 5.95 -4.64
CA ILE A 43 0.86 4.86 -5.57
C ILE A 43 -0.28 3.95 -5.12
N ARG A 44 -1.02 4.31 -4.06
CA ARG A 44 -2.10 3.47 -3.52
C ARG A 44 -3.17 3.16 -4.58
N ASP A 45 -3.55 4.16 -5.37
CA ASP A 45 -4.56 4.00 -6.42
C ASP A 45 -4.10 3.04 -7.52
N SER A 46 -2.86 3.18 -8.00
CA SER A 46 -2.30 2.29 -9.03
C SER A 46 -2.10 0.87 -8.52
N TYR A 47 -1.66 0.71 -7.26
CA TYR A 47 -1.55 -0.60 -6.62
C TYR A 47 -2.90 -1.29 -6.52
N ASN A 48 -3.91 -0.61 -5.99
CA ASN A 48 -5.26 -1.17 -5.87
C ASN A 48 -5.84 -1.56 -7.23
N LYS A 49 -5.65 -0.71 -8.25
CA LYS A 49 -6.08 -1.02 -9.62
C LYS A 49 -5.36 -2.22 -10.21
N ALA A 50 -4.06 -2.35 -9.97
CA ALA A 50 -3.29 -3.50 -10.45
C ALA A 50 -3.79 -4.80 -9.80
N ILE A 51 -4.06 -4.78 -8.49
CA ILE A 51 -4.66 -5.90 -7.76
C ILE A 51 -6.01 -6.26 -8.37
N HIS A 52 -6.93 -5.29 -8.50
CA HIS A 52 -8.26 -5.54 -9.06
C HIS A 52 -8.20 -6.17 -10.44
N LYS A 53 -7.44 -5.57 -11.37
CA LYS A 53 -7.29 -6.09 -12.73
C LYS A 53 -6.69 -7.49 -12.77
N THR A 54 -5.75 -7.77 -11.88
CA THR A 54 -5.11 -9.09 -11.80
C THR A 54 -6.10 -10.14 -11.32
N VAL A 55 -6.88 -9.82 -10.28
CA VAL A 55 -7.91 -10.71 -9.74
C VAL A 55 -9.02 -10.93 -10.77
N GLU A 56 -9.54 -9.87 -11.39
CA GLU A 56 -10.52 -9.94 -12.49
C GLU A 56 -10.02 -10.84 -13.62
N TYR A 57 -8.77 -10.66 -14.04
CA TYR A 57 -8.16 -11.48 -15.09
C TYR A 57 -8.11 -12.95 -14.68
N ILE A 58 -7.64 -13.27 -13.47
CA ILE A 58 -7.57 -14.64 -12.96
C ILE A 58 -8.96 -15.29 -12.94
N PHE A 59 -9.99 -14.59 -12.46
CA PHE A 59 -11.35 -15.11 -12.46
C PHE A 59 -11.93 -15.28 -13.86
N SER A 60 -11.54 -14.43 -14.82
CA SER A 60 -11.99 -14.55 -16.21
C SER A 60 -11.48 -15.81 -16.92
N ILE A 61 -10.35 -16.37 -16.46
CA ILE A 61 -9.72 -17.56 -17.06
C ILE A 61 -9.90 -18.83 -16.23
N MET A 62 -10.47 -18.74 -15.03
CA MET A 62 -10.84 -19.90 -14.24
C MET A 62 -12.17 -20.47 -14.76
N PRO A 63 -12.25 -21.76 -15.12
CA PRO A 63 -13.53 -22.41 -15.38
C PRO A 63 -14.33 -22.43 -14.08
N VAL A 64 -15.46 -21.73 -14.08
CA VAL A 64 -16.45 -21.80 -13.00
C VAL A 64 -17.44 -22.88 -13.41
N ASP A 65 -17.33 -24.06 -12.81
CA ASP A 65 -18.37 -25.08 -12.92
C ASP A 65 -19.62 -24.55 -12.21
N VAL A 66 -20.55 -23.98 -12.98
CA VAL A 66 -21.91 -23.65 -12.49
C VAL A 66 -22.69 -24.95 -12.41
N ASP A 67 -22.47 -25.71 -11.34
CA ASP A 67 -23.36 -26.79 -10.94
C ASP A 67 -24.65 -26.17 -10.37
N GLY A 68 -25.73 -26.22 -11.14
CA GLY A 68 -27.06 -25.81 -10.69
C GLY A 68 -28.01 -25.31 -11.77
N ALA A 69 -28.15 -26.06 -12.88
CA ALA A 69 -29.38 -25.97 -13.67
C ALA A 69 -30.43 -26.88 -13.01
N ASP A 70 -31.20 -26.32 -12.07
CA ASP A 70 -32.44 -26.95 -11.59
C ASP A 70 -33.36 -27.16 -12.79
N ASN A 71 -33.46 -28.41 -13.26
CA ASN A 71 -34.53 -28.83 -14.16
C ASN A 71 -35.85 -28.80 -13.37
N ASP A 72 -36.58 -27.69 -13.44
CA ASP A 72 -38.03 -27.68 -13.27
C ASP A 72 -38.65 -28.50 -14.40
N GLY A 73 -38.64 -29.82 -14.21
CA GLY A 73 -39.37 -30.77 -15.02
C GLY A 73 -40.85 -30.66 -14.72
N ARG A 74 -41.54 -29.74 -15.39
CA ARG A 74 -42.99 -29.87 -15.65
C ARG A 74 -43.23 -31.22 -16.31
N SER A 75 -43.92 -32.09 -15.61
CA SER A 75 -44.56 -33.29 -16.16
C SER A 75 -46.06 -33.08 -16.06
N ASP A 76 -46.70 -32.93 -17.22
CA ASP A 76 -48.15 -33.01 -17.40
C ASP A 76 -48.69 -34.41 -17.04
#